data_AF-A0A2E3KHH9-F1
#
_entry.id   AF-A0A2E3KHH9-F1
#
_cell.length_a   1.000
_cell.length_b   1.000
_cell.length_c   1.000
_cell.angle_alpha   90.00
_cell.angle_beta   90.00
_cell.angle_gamma   90.00
#
_symmetry.space_group_name_H-M   'P 1'
#
loop_
_entity.id
_entity.type
_entity.pdbx_description
1 polymer ?
#
loop_
_entity_poly.entity_id
_entity_poly.type
_entity_poly.pdbx_seq_one_letter_code
_entity_poly.pdbx_strand_id
1 'polypeptide(L)'
;MNRLPVACLSGACIATASLSGATMGDVSDFNTTLTALSGSEFQLNETFSILYDLDTAYIDSDLDNSPDFEQELGLGEYLGEYLDPEHYVLDFALPGSGTNLKPMYMGNELTGAASVDWRLSYASTPGDSSTIYSTILSGSATSIGGGLILDITDGLEWPVSGLGPDGNFAHAGFKIVDFDSFTFTYGGGPGNPFTLEANVIPAPGVLALLGLGGLAARRRRN
;
A
#
# COMPACT_ATOMS: atom_id res chain seq x y z
N MET A 1 -40.91 11.72 18.22
CA MET A 1 -40.86 11.82 16.74
C MET A 1 -39.74 12.77 16.36
N ASN A 2 -39.02 12.46 15.27
CA ASN A 2 -37.83 13.11 14.67
C ASN A 2 -36.51 12.49 15.16
N ARG A 3 -36.07 11.37 14.55
CA ARG A 3 -35.33 11.21 13.27
C ARG A 3 -33.85 11.58 13.42
N LEU A 4 -33.04 10.55 13.67
CA LEU A 4 -31.59 10.55 13.45
C LEU A 4 -31.33 10.54 11.92
N PRO A 5 -30.34 11.28 11.40
CA PRO A 5 -29.92 11.12 10.02
C PRO A 5 -29.13 9.81 9.83
N VAL A 6 -29.45 9.16 8.72
CA VAL A 6 -28.87 7.92 8.18
C VAL A 6 -27.58 8.24 7.42
N ALA A 7 -26.69 7.25 7.40
CA ALA A 7 -25.34 7.16 6.84
C ALA A 7 -25.09 7.79 5.45
N CYS A 8 -23.83 8.17 5.23
CA CYS A 8 -23.18 8.10 3.93
C CYS A 8 -22.06 7.04 4.04
N LEU A 9 -22.30 5.84 3.50
CA LEU A 9 -21.24 4.93 3.08
C LEU A 9 -20.70 5.50 1.75
N SER A 10 -19.47 5.99 1.74
CA SER A 10 -18.69 6.16 0.51
C SER A 10 -17.95 4.85 0.24
N GLY A 11 -18.50 4.05 -0.66
CA GLY A 11 -17.80 2.92 -1.27
C GLY A 11 -16.93 3.42 -2.42
N ALA A 12 -15.66 3.05 -2.40
CA ALA A 12 -14.79 3.17 -3.55
C ALA A 12 -15.01 1.96 -4.47
N CYS A 13 -14.89 2.22 -5.76
CA CYS A 13 -15.50 1.53 -6.89
C CYS A 13 -14.68 0.35 -7.42
N ILE A 14 -15.33 -0.81 -7.60
CA ILE A 14 -14.83 -1.86 -8.51
C ILE A 14 -15.30 -1.48 -9.92
N ALA A 15 -14.44 -0.81 -10.70
CA ALA A 15 -14.72 -0.50 -12.09
C ALA A 15 -14.34 -1.71 -12.96
N THR A 16 -15.34 -2.32 -13.60
CA THR A 16 -15.13 -3.30 -14.67
C THR A 16 -14.73 -2.54 -15.94
N ALA A 17 -13.47 -2.64 -16.35
CA ALA A 17 -13.00 -2.07 -17.61
C ALA A 17 -12.53 -3.16 -18.58
N SER A 18 -12.98 -3.02 -19.82
CA SER A 18 -12.82 -3.94 -20.94
C SER A 18 -11.40 -4.02 -21.49
N LEU A 19 -10.90 -5.25 -21.68
CA LEU A 19 -9.67 -5.61 -22.36
C LEU A 19 -9.64 -5.13 -23.81
N SER A 20 -8.69 -4.26 -24.19
CA SER A 20 -7.86 -4.45 -25.39
C SER A 20 -6.88 -3.29 -25.63
N GLY A 21 -5.64 -3.65 -25.95
CA GLY A 21 -4.64 -2.76 -26.53
C GLY A 21 -3.33 -2.80 -25.76
N ALA A 22 -2.28 -3.33 -26.41
CA ALA A 22 -0.90 -3.46 -25.92
C ALA A 22 -0.60 -2.64 -24.65
N THR A 23 -0.67 -3.30 -23.49
CA THR A 23 -0.38 -2.69 -22.21
C THR A 23 1.12 -2.34 -22.21
N MET A 24 1.47 -1.08 -21.97
CA MET A 24 2.70 -0.86 -21.20
C MET A 24 2.55 -1.77 -19.99
N GLY A 25 3.57 -2.56 -19.64
CA GLY A 25 3.48 -3.42 -18.47
C GLY A 25 2.91 -2.57 -17.33
N ASP A 26 1.75 -2.98 -16.81
CA ASP A 26 1.17 -2.28 -15.67
C ASP A 26 2.24 -2.38 -14.58
N VAL A 27 2.64 -1.25 -14.02
CA VAL A 27 3.68 -1.13 -13.00
C VAL A 27 3.12 -0.17 -11.97
N SER A 28 3.34 -0.48 -10.70
CA SER A 28 2.97 0.37 -9.59
C SER A 28 3.59 1.76 -9.72
N ASP A 29 2.79 2.79 -9.52
CA ASP A 29 3.24 4.17 -9.39
C ASP A 29 2.91 4.66 -7.97
N PHE A 30 3.92 4.66 -7.11
CA PHE A 30 3.78 5.12 -5.74
C PHE A 30 4.93 6.07 -5.42
N ASN A 31 4.72 7.35 -5.73
CA ASN A 31 5.55 8.45 -5.29
C ASN A 31 4.65 9.57 -4.77
N THR A 32 4.79 9.91 -3.50
CA THR A 32 3.96 10.93 -2.86
C THR A 32 4.77 11.79 -1.91
N THR A 33 4.44 13.08 -1.88
CA THR A 33 4.79 13.98 -0.79
C THR A 33 3.83 13.78 0.37
N LEU A 34 4.31 14.10 1.57
CA LEU A 34 3.54 13.86 2.79
C LEU A 34 3.30 15.15 3.55
N THR A 35 2.08 15.30 4.05
CA THR A 35 1.71 16.35 5.00
C THR A 35 1.83 15.80 6.41
N ALA A 36 2.70 16.39 7.23
CA ALA A 36 2.82 15.98 8.63
C ALA A 36 1.52 16.28 9.40
N LEU A 37 1.06 15.29 10.17
CA LEU A 37 -0.08 15.39 11.08
C LEU A 37 0.44 15.57 12.51
N SER A 38 -0.13 14.84 13.49
CA SER A 38 0.35 14.80 14.86
C SER A 38 1.44 13.76 15.07
N GLY A 39 2.43 14.08 15.90
CA GLY A 39 3.44 13.10 16.32
C GLY A 39 4.27 12.58 15.16
N SER A 40 4.11 11.28 14.87
CA SER A 40 4.80 10.54 13.83
C SER A 40 3.86 10.11 12.70
N GLU A 41 2.75 10.81 12.54
CA GLU A 41 1.72 10.52 11.54
C GLU A 41 1.84 11.49 10.35
N PHE A 42 1.55 10.99 9.16
CA PHE A 42 1.65 11.71 7.90
C PHE A 42 0.49 11.35 6.98
N GLN A 43 -0.10 12.35 6.34
CA GLN A 43 -1.10 12.17 5.29
C GLN A 43 -0.43 12.13 3.92
N LEU A 44 -0.90 11.26 3.03
CA LEU A 44 -0.50 11.26 1.62
C LEU A 44 -1.15 12.42 0.85
N ASN A 45 -0.47 12.91 -0.19
CA ASN A 45 -0.93 14.06 -0.97
C ASN A 45 -1.26 13.71 -2.44
N GLU A 46 -0.74 12.61 -2.98
CA GLU A 46 -0.88 12.24 -4.38
C GLU A 46 -1.49 10.85 -4.52
N THR A 47 -2.31 10.67 -5.55
CA THR A 47 -2.88 9.37 -5.94
C THR A 47 -1.77 8.41 -6.32
N PHE A 48 -1.95 7.12 -6.02
CA PHE A 48 -0.98 6.08 -6.33
C PHE A 48 -1.66 4.84 -6.91
N SER A 49 -0.87 3.95 -7.50
CA SER A 49 -1.33 2.66 -8.00
C SER A 49 -0.41 1.53 -7.54
N ILE A 50 -0.99 0.36 -7.37
CA ILE A 50 -0.27 -0.86 -6.96
C ILE A 50 -0.70 -1.99 -7.89
N LEU A 51 0.28 -2.72 -8.41
CA LEU A 51 0.08 -3.91 -9.22
C LEU A 51 -0.05 -5.15 -8.33
N TYR A 52 -1.21 -5.78 -8.41
CA TYR A 52 -1.58 -6.96 -7.64
C TYR A 52 -1.50 -8.23 -8.46
N ASP A 53 -1.11 -9.32 -7.82
CA ASP A 53 -1.40 -10.68 -8.26
C ASP A 53 -2.70 -11.14 -7.59
N LEU A 54 -3.79 -11.22 -8.38
CA LEU A 54 -5.09 -11.70 -7.94
C LEU A 54 -5.29 -13.20 -8.24
N ASP A 55 -4.25 -13.96 -8.59
CA ASP A 55 -4.37 -15.40 -8.72
C ASP A 55 -4.57 -16.09 -7.38
N THR A 56 -4.07 -15.51 -6.29
CA THR A 56 -4.15 -16.06 -4.93
C THR A 56 -4.56 -15.00 -3.92
N ALA A 57 -5.59 -15.29 -3.11
CA ALA A 57 -5.89 -14.55 -1.90
C ALA A 57 -5.26 -15.22 -0.68
N TYR A 58 -4.61 -14.44 0.17
CA TYR A 58 -3.97 -14.89 1.40
C TYR A 58 -4.89 -14.58 2.57
N ILE A 59 -5.55 -15.59 3.13
CA ILE A 59 -6.62 -15.40 4.12
C ILE A 59 -6.04 -15.43 5.53
N ASP A 60 -6.39 -14.41 6.31
CA ASP A 60 -6.15 -14.32 7.75
C ASP A 60 -7.51 -14.50 8.48
N SER A 61 -7.65 -15.62 9.18
CA SER A 61 -8.91 -16.03 9.80
C SER A 61 -8.95 -15.77 11.31
N ASP A 62 -7.78 -15.62 11.95
CA ASP A 62 -7.67 -15.33 13.38
C ASP A 62 -7.34 -13.86 13.69
N LEU A 63 -7.18 -13.05 12.64
CA LEU A 63 -6.98 -11.60 12.67
C LEU A 63 -5.67 -11.21 13.36
N ASP A 64 -4.59 -11.93 13.07
CA ASP A 64 -3.24 -11.68 13.57
C ASP A 64 -2.31 -10.99 12.54
N ASN A 65 -2.85 -10.61 11.38
CA ASN A 65 -2.12 -9.99 10.27
C ASN A 65 -1.04 -10.90 9.68
N SER A 66 -1.25 -12.22 9.73
CA SER A 66 -0.49 -13.25 9.05
C SER A 66 -1.44 -14.15 8.26
N PRO A 67 -1.09 -14.59 7.04
CA PRO A 67 -1.89 -15.57 6.31
C PRO A 67 -1.94 -16.92 7.04
N ASP A 68 -3.15 -17.47 7.20
CA ASP A 68 -3.39 -18.83 7.68
C ASP A 68 -3.40 -19.84 6.52
N PHE A 69 -4.00 -19.45 5.40
CA PHE A 69 -4.14 -20.29 4.22
C PHE A 69 -4.35 -19.47 2.95
N GLU A 70 -4.12 -20.11 1.81
CA GLU A 70 -4.27 -19.52 0.50
C GLU A 70 -5.56 -20.00 -0.18
N GLN A 71 -6.18 -19.12 -0.96
CA GLN A 71 -7.31 -19.44 -1.82
C GLN A 71 -7.00 -19.05 -3.26
N GLU A 72 -6.95 -20.03 -4.15
CA GLU A 72 -6.81 -19.79 -5.60
C GLU A 72 -8.06 -19.09 -6.16
N LEU A 73 -7.84 -18.01 -6.90
CA LEU A 73 -8.86 -17.24 -7.60
C LEU A 73 -8.65 -17.25 -9.12
N GLY A 74 -7.39 -17.25 -9.58
CA GLY A 74 -7.03 -17.32 -11.00
C GLY A 74 -7.47 -16.10 -11.82
N LEU A 75 -7.44 -14.90 -11.22
CA LEU A 75 -7.92 -13.65 -11.84
C LEU A 75 -6.82 -12.86 -12.55
N GLY A 76 -5.55 -13.28 -12.44
CA GLY A 76 -4.39 -12.63 -13.04
C GLY A 76 -3.97 -11.35 -12.34
N GLU A 77 -3.18 -10.53 -13.03
CA GLU A 77 -2.70 -9.27 -12.50
C GLU A 77 -3.74 -8.15 -12.63
N TYR A 78 -3.75 -7.23 -11.66
CA TYR A 78 -4.64 -6.06 -11.66
C TYR A 78 -3.92 -4.82 -11.11
N LEU A 79 -3.99 -3.71 -11.84
CA LEU A 79 -3.51 -2.41 -11.37
C LEU A 79 -4.63 -1.71 -10.59
N GLY A 80 -4.53 -1.68 -9.26
CA GLY A 80 -5.47 -0.95 -8.42
C GLY A 80 -5.08 0.52 -8.27
N GLU A 81 -6.07 1.41 -8.37
CA GLU A 81 -5.90 2.85 -8.25
C GLU A 81 -6.42 3.37 -6.90
N TYR A 82 -5.61 4.20 -6.24
CA TYR A 82 -5.90 4.82 -4.96
C TYR A 82 -6.11 6.32 -5.17
N LEU A 83 -7.38 6.71 -5.31
CA LEU A 83 -7.78 8.02 -5.82
C LEU A 83 -8.01 9.09 -4.76
N ASP A 84 -8.12 8.70 -3.49
CA ASP A 84 -8.41 9.59 -2.35
C ASP A 84 -7.23 9.58 -1.37
N PRO A 85 -6.05 10.11 -1.75
CA PRO A 85 -4.81 10.01 -0.96
C PRO A 85 -4.91 10.65 0.42
N GLU A 86 -5.78 11.64 0.60
CA GLU A 86 -6.02 12.32 1.86
C GLU A 86 -6.62 11.43 2.96
N HIS A 87 -7.17 10.28 2.58
CA HIS A 87 -7.64 9.26 3.50
C HIS A 87 -6.52 8.31 3.96
N TYR A 88 -5.35 8.34 3.34
CA TYR A 88 -4.24 7.45 3.70
C TYR A 88 -3.30 8.13 4.68
N VAL A 89 -3.14 7.50 5.83
CA VAL A 89 -2.29 7.94 6.94
C VAL A 89 -1.16 6.94 7.14
N LEU A 90 0.07 7.42 6.98
CA LEU A 90 1.30 6.72 7.34
C LEU A 90 1.63 7.05 8.81
N ASP A 91 1.79 6.02 9.63
CA ASP A 91 2.08 6.13 11.06
C ASP A 91 3.30 5.28 11.43
N PHE A 92 4.11 5.76 12.36
CA PHE A 92 5.35 5.13 12.80
C PHE A 92 5.38 4.89 14.31
N ALA A 93 5.76 3.67 14.72
CA ALA A 93 6.18 3.36 16.07
C ALA A 93 7.65 3.79 16.29
N LEU A 94 7.91 5.10 16.32
CA LEU A 94 9.29 5.59 16.42
C LEU A 94 9.99 5.08 17.70
N PRO A 95 11.26 4.62 17.63
CA PRO A 95 12.01 4.19 18.80
C PRO A 95 12.03 5.26 19.91
N GLY A 96 11.56 4.90 21.09
CA GLY A 96 11.52 5.79 22.27
C GLY A 96 10.23 6.61 22.44
N SER A 97 9.26 6.52 21.51
CA SER A 97 7.92 7.11 21.70
C SER A 97 7.06 6.32 22.71
N GLY A 98 7.36 5.02 22.88
CA GLY A 98 6.53 4.09 23.64
C GLY A 98 5.25 3.68 22.91
N THR A 99 5.07 4.13 21.66
CA THR A 99 3.93 3.77 20.81
C THR A 99 4.05 2.31 20.40
N ASN A 100 3.05 1.51 20.77
CA ASN A 100 2.87 0.17 20.24
C ASN A 100 1.87 0.25 19.09
N LEU A 101 2.35 0.04 17.86
CA LEU A 101 1.52 0.13 16.68
C LEU A 101 1.09 -1.26 16.25
N LYS A 102 -0.22 -1.46 16.12
CA LYS A 102 -0.80 -2.71 15.59
C LYS A 102 -1.62 -2.39 14.34
N PRO A 103 -1.72 -3.34 13.39
CA PRO A 103 -2.65 -3.22 12.27
C PRO A 103 -4.10 -3.09 12.74
N MET A 104 -4.93 -2.50 11.88
CA MET A 104 -6.35 -2.29 12.08
C MET A 104 -7.12 -2.95 10.95
N TYR A 105 -8.27 -3.53 11.23
CA TYR A 105 -9.19 -4.03 10.22
C TYR A 105 -10.64 -3.73 10.62
N MET A 106 -11.40 -3.16 9.68
CA MET A 106 -12.80 -2.77 9.87
C MET A 106 -13.09 -1.97 11.16
N GLY A 107 -12.18 -1.07 11.54
CA GLY A 107 -12.29 -0.20 12.72
C GLY A 107 -11.86 -0.85 14.03
N ASN A 108 -11.33 -2.08 14.00
CA ASN A 108 -10.84 -2.78 15.18
C ASN A 108 -9.32 -2.98 15.08
N GLU A 109 -8.63 -2.79 16.19
CA GLU A 109 -7.22 -3.15 16.29
C GLU A 109 -7.06 -4.67 16.28
N LEU A 110 -6.12 -5.16 15.47
CA LEU A 110 -5.76 -6.57 15.41
C LEU A 110 -4.92 -6.94 16.63
N THR A 111 -5.59 -7.13 17.77
CA THR A 111 -4.91 -7.36 19.05
C THR A 111 -4.08 -8.64 19.09
N GLY A 112 -4.38 -9.62 18.23
CA GLY A 112 -3.59 -10.84 18.02
C GLY A 112 -2.28 -10.59 17.27
N ALA A 113 -2.22 -9.54 16.45
CA ALA A 113 -1.07 -9.23 15.62
C ALA A 113 0.15 -8.79 16.43
N ALA A 114 1.33 -9.05 15.88
CA ALA A 114 2.57 -8.48 16.36
C ALA A 114 2.58 -6.94 16.19
N SER A 115 3.40 -6.27 16.99
CA SER A 115 3.68 -4.85 16.81
C SER A 115 4.46 -4.62 15.52
N VAL A 116 4.14 -3.55 14.81
CA VAL A 116 4.82 -3.11 13.58
C VAL A 116 5.56 -1.79 13.80
N ASP A 117 6.61 -1.54 13.04
CA ASP A 117 7.35 -0.29 13.11
C ASP A 117 6.64 0.84 12.36
N TRP A 118 5.86 0.49 11.34
CA TRP A 118 5.08 1.41 10.54
C TRP A 118 3.80 0.74 10.01
N ARG A 119 2.79 1.57 9.71
CA ARG A 119 1.60 1.16 8.97
C ARG A 119 1.12 2.27 8.05
N LEU A 120 0.59 1.91 6.90
CA LEU A 120 -0.20 2.76 6.04
C LEU A 120 -1.67 2.33 6.16
N SER A 121 -2.52 3.25 6.60
CA SER A 121 -3.91 2.95 6.89
C SER A 121 -4.88 3.91 6.21
N TYR A 122 -6.03 3.39 5.83
CA TYR A 122 -7.19 4.17 5.42
C TYR A 122 -7.93 4.70 6.65
N ALA A 123 -8.11 6.01 6.72
CA ALA A 123 -8.94 6.72 7.68
C ALA A 123 -10.30 7.05 7.06
N SER A 124 -11.37 6.92 7.83
CA SER A 124 -12.73 7.25 7.34
C SER A 124 -12.96 8.76 7.20
N THR A 125 -12.15 9.59 7.86
CA THR A 125 -12.14 11.05 7.72
C THR A 125 -10.75 11.49 7.21
N PRO A 126 -10.68 12.32 6.14
CA PRO A 126 -9.42 12.82 5.60
C PRO A 126 -8.51 13.45 6.66
N GLY A 127 -7.24 13.03 6.69
CA GLY A 127 -6.22 13.58 7.58
C GLY A 127 -6.45 13.38 9.09
N ASP A 128 -7.41 12.54 9.50
CA ASP A 128 -7.73 12.29 10.91
C ASP A 128 -7.37 10.85 11.31
N SER A 129 -6.19 10.68 11.92
CA SER A 129 -5.66 9.42 12.42
C SER A 129 -6.55 8.77 13.50
N SER A 130 -7.41 9.53 14.18
CA SER A 130 -8.35 8.96 15.16
C SER A 130 -9.47 8.12 14.51
N THR A 131 -9.60 8.21 13.19
CA THR A 131 -10.65 7.55 12.41
C THR A 131 -10.13 6.43 11.50
N ILE A 132 -8.91 5.94 11.77
CA ILE A 132 -8.31 4.79 11.08
C ILE A 132 -9.28 3.61 11.11
N TYR A 133 -9.57 3.08 9.92
CA TYR A 133 -10.51 2.00 9.70
C TYR A 133 -9.81 0.70 9.31
N SER A 134 -8.88 0.74 8.35
CA SER A 134 -8.15 -0.46 7.90
C SER A 134 -6.71 -0.13 7.58
N THR A 135 -5.80 -0.99 8.00
CA THR A 135 -4.40 -0.98 7.56
C THR A 135 -4.31 -1.72 6.24
N ILE A 136 -3.67 -1.10 5.24
CA ILE A 136 -3.48 -1.71 3.92
C ILE A 136 -2.07 -2.27 3.76
N LEU A 137 -1.07 -1.63 4.39
CA LEU A 137 0.33 -2.06 4.36
C LEU A 137 0.94 -1.81 5.74
N SER A 138 1.85 -2.68 6.16
CA SER A 138 2.60 -2.51 7.40
C SER A 138 3.88 -3.33 7.38
N GLY A 139 4.79 -3.06 8.31
CA GLY A 139 5.95 -3.90 8.51
C GLY A 139 7.06 -3.28 9.34
N SER A 140 8.30 -3.61 9.00
CA SER A 140 9.50 -3.17 9.72
C SER A 140 10.12 -1.94 9.08
N ALA A 141 10.85 -1.16 9.89
CA ALA A 141 11.54 0.04 9.42
C ALA A 141 13.04 -0.04 9.73
N THR A 142 13.87 0.19 8.73
CA THR A 142 15.32 0.29 8.87
C THR A 142 15.79 1.73 8.63
N SER A 143 16.52 2.29 9.58
CA SER A 143 17.03 3.67 9.43
C SER A 143 18.15 3.76 8.40
N ILE A 144 18.06 4.79 7.56
CA ILE A 144 19.09 5.18 6.59
C ILE A 144 19.47 6.66 6.77
N GLY A 145 20.59 7.07 6.18
CA GLY A 145 21.02 8.47 6.23
C GLY A 145 20.02 9.39 5.52
N GLY A 146 19.14 10.04 6.30
CA GLY A 146 18.12 10.96 5.78
C GLY A 146 16.72 10.38 5.65
N GLY A 147 16.46 9.17 6.15
CA GLY A 147 15.14 8.55 6.03
C GLY A 147 15.03 7.16 6.67
N LEU A 148 14.03 6.41 6.20
CA LEU A 148 13.77 5.01 6.57
C LEU A 148 13.53 4.18 5.30
N ILE A 149 13.98 2.93 5.30
CA ILE A 149 13.45 1.89 4.41
C ILE A 149 12.33 1.17 5.15
N LEU A 150 11.18 1.07 4.51
CA LEU A 150 9.96 0.49 5.06
C LEU A 150 9.70 -0.82 4.34
N ASP A 151 10.03 -1.94 4.97
CA ASP A 151 9.81 -3.27 4.40
C ASP A 151 8.35 -3.69 4.66
N ILE A 152 7.70 -4.23 3.64
CA ILE A 152 6.29 -4.67 3.70
C ILE A 152 6.26 -6.12 4.18
N THR A 153 5.52 -6.37 5.26
CA THR A 153 5.31 -7.73 5.77
C THR A 153 4.70 -8.61 4.68
N ASP A 154 5.38 -9.73 4.39
CA ASP A 154 4.99 -10.75 3.40
C ASP A 154 4.79 -10.25 1.96
N GLY A 155 5.09 -8.98 1.67
CA GLY A 155 4.80 -8.36 0.36
C GLY A 155 3.30 -8.32 0.03
N LEU A 156 2.45 -8.29 1.06
CA LEU A 156 1.00 -8.31 0.91
C LEU A 156 0.39 -6.92 1.16
N GLU A 157 -0.61 -6.57 0.36
CA GLU A 157 -1.56 -5.50 0.63
C GLU A 157 -2.87 -6.10 1.14
N TRP A 158 -3.46 -5.48 2.16
CA TRP A 158 -4.71 -5.90 2.79
C TRP A 158 -5.82 -4.91 2.42
N PRO A 159 -6.61 -5.15 1.37
CA PRO A 159 -7.58 -4.16 0.90
C PRO A 159 -8.59 -3.79 1.99
N VAL A 160 -8.97 -2.51 2.02
CA VAL A 160 -9.92 -1.97 3.00
C VAL A 160 -11.24 -2.76 3.04
N SER A 161 -11.68 -3.30 1.91
CA SER A 161 -12.91 -4.08 1.79
C SER A 161 -12.79 -5.55 2.19
N GLY A 162 -11.57 -6.10 2.32
CA GLY A 162 -11.34 -7.54 2.43
C GLY A 162 -11.90 -8.34 1.23
N LEU A 163 -12.11 -9.65 1.42
CA LEU A 163 -12.67 -10.56 0.41
C LEU A 163 -14.11 -10.97 0.77
N GLY A 164 -15.06 -10.77 -0.16
CA GLY A 164 -16.38 -11.43 -0.14
C GLY A 164 -17.59 -10.56 -0.49
N PRO A 165 -18.47 -10.97 -1.44
CA PRO A 165 -19.75 -10.28 -1.71
C PRO A 165 -20.88 -10.66 -0.74
N ASP A 166 -20.70 -11.70 0.08
CA ASP A 166 -21.76 -12.35 0.87
C ASP A 166 -21.79 -11.90 2.36
N GLY A 167 -21.09 -10.81 2.70
CA GLY A 167 -21.14 -10.19 4.03
C GLY A 167 -20.22 -10.80 5.10
N ASN A 168 -19.44 -11.82 4.75
CA ASN A 168 -18.31 -12.28 5.55
C ASN A 168 -17.04 -11.72 4.92
N PHE A 169 -16.78 -10.43 5.13
CA PHE A 169 -15.54 -9.78 4.68
C PHE A 169 -14.35 -10.41 5.41
N ALA A 170 -13.70 -11.38 4.79
CA ALA A 170 -12.50 -12.00 5.33
C ALA A 170 -11.33 -11.02 5.24
N HIS A 171 -10.52 -10.93 6.31
CA HIS A 171 -9.24 -10.25 6.24
C HIS A 171 -8.38 -11.06 5.26
N ALA A 172 -8.08 -10.46 4.11
CA ALA A 172 -7.46 -11.14 3.00
C ALA A 172 -6.44 -10.22 2.37
N GLY A 173 -5.23 -10.73 2.16
CA GLY A 173 -4.15 -10.03 1.50
C GLY A 173 -4.00 -10.47 0.05
N PHE A 174 -3.47 -9.57 -0.77
CA PHE A 174 -3.05 -9.83 -2.14
C PHE A 174 -1.59 -9.45 -2.32
N LYS A 175 -0.89 -10.23 -3.13
CA LYS A 175 0.53 -10.02 -3.33
C LYS A 175 0.78 -8.83 -4.23
N ILE A 176 1.73 -7.98 -3.82
CA ILE A 176 2.28 -6.91 -4.62
C ILE A 176 3.31 -7.53 -5.58
N VAL A 177 3.21 -7.21 -6.86
CA VAL A 177 3.99 -7.88 -7.90
C VAL A 177 5.41 -7.33 -8.01
N ASP A 178 5.56 -6.01 -7.90
CA ASP A 178 6.71 -5.28 -8.42
C ASP A 178 7.42 -4.39 -7.39
N PHE A 179 7.06 -4.44 -6.11
CA PHE A 179 7.87 -3.90 -5.01
C PHE A 179 7.54 -4.59 -3.69
N ASP A 180 8.47 -4.51 -2.73
CA ASP A 180 8.33 -5.09 -1.39
C ASP A 180 8.71 -4.10 -0.28
N SER A 181 9.06 -2.87 -0.65
CA SER A 181 9.53 -1.85 0.28
C SER A 181 9.32 -0.44 -0.25
N PHE A 182 9.30 0.52 0.68
CA PHE A 182 9.33 1.95 0.39
C PHE A 182 10.59 2.61 0.91
N THR A 183 10.96 3.74 0.31
CA THR A 183 11.87 4.72 0.87
C THR A 183 11.07 5.91 1.39
N PHE A 184 11.10 6.11 2.72
CA PHE A 184 10.60 7.32 3.36
C PHE A 184 11.75 8.30 3.57
N THR A 185 11.64 9.52 3.05
CA THR A 185 12.68 10.54 3.18
C THR A 185 12.23 11.62 4.16
N TYR A 186 13.08 11.94 5.15
CA TYR A 186 12.80 13.03 6.08
C TYR A 186 12.79 14.38 5.34
N GLY A 187 11.73 15.15 5.56
CA GLY A 187 11.70 16.57 5.21
C GLY A 187 12.71 17.35 6.06
N GLY A 188 13.25 18.43 5.51
CA GLY A 188 14.38 19.15 6.13
C GLY A 188 14.38 20.66 6.01
N GLY A 189 13.37 21.27 5.37
CA GLY A 189 13.27 22.72 5.24
C GLY A 189 12.29 23.19 4.16
N PRO A 190 12.17 24.51 3.95
CA PRO A 190 11.31 25.07 2.91
C PRO A 190 11.69 24.51 1.52
N GLY A 191 10.74 23.82 0.88
CA GLY A 191 10.95 23.18 -0.43
C GLY A 191 11.55 21.76 -0.40
N ASN A 192 11.73 21.17 0.78
CA ASN A 192 12.11 19.76 0.92
C ASN A 192 11.05 19.00 1.75
N PRO A 193 9.95 18.56 1.11
CA PRO A 193 8.86 17.85 1.78
C PRO A 193 9.32 16.47 2.26
N PHE A 194 8.55 15.88 3.17
CA PHE A 194 8.63 14.45 3.42
C PHE A 194 8.13 13.71 2.18
N THR A 195 8.76 12.61 1.81
CA THR A 195 8.34 11.79 0.66
C THR A 195 8.28 10.32 1.01
N LEU A 196 7.43 9.59 0.29
CA LEU A 196 7.33 8.14 0.32
C LEU A 196 7.34 7.62 -1.12
N GLU A 197 8.30 6.77 -1.44
CA GLU A 197 8.52 6.24 -2.79
C GLU A 197 8.65 4.72 -2.76
N ALA A 198 7.91 3.99 -3.61
CA ALA A 198 8.08 2.55 -3.73
C ALA A 198 9.41 2.19 -4.40
N ASN A 199 10.10 1.19 -3.86
CA ASN A 199 11.33 0.67 -4.44
C ASN A 199 11.00 -0.34 -5.55
N VAL A 200 10.46 0.15 -6.68
CA VAL A 200 9.98 -0.69 -7.79
C VAL A 200 11.10 -1.56 -8.36
N ILE A 201 10.86 -2.86 -8.36
CA ILE A 201 11.68 -3.92 -8.96
C ILE A 201 11.36 -3.93 -10.47
N PRO A 202 12.33 -3.58 -11.34
CA PRO A 202 12.07 -3.58 -12.78
C PRO A 202 11.69 -4.98 -13.25
N ALA A 203 10.59 -5.09 -14.01
CA ALA A 203 10.22 -6.34 -14.66
C ALA A 203 11.41 -6.90 -15.46
N PRO A 204 11.66 -8.22 -15.46
CA PRO A 204 12.82 -8.83 -16.14
C PRO A 204 12.98 -8.42 -17.62
N GLY A 205 11.88 -8.06 -18.29
CA GLY A 205 11.88 -7.58 -19.68
C GLY A 205 12.48 -6.19 -19.90
N VAL A 206 12.43 -5.28 -18.91
CA VAL A 206 12.97 -3.91 -19.03
C VAL A 206 14.49 -3.92 -18.99
N LEU A 207 15.08 -4.79 -18.17
CA LEU A 207 16.54 -5.02 -18.13
C LEU A 207 17.07 -5.62 -19.44
N ALA A 208 16.28 -6.50 -20.08
CA ALA A 208 16.66 -7.11 -21.36
C ALA A 208 16.68 -6.09 -22.52
N LEU A 209 15.79 -5.11 -22.52
CA LEU A 209 15.73 -4.07 -23.57
C LEU A 209 16.88 -3.05 -23.44
N LEU A 210 17.24 -2.66 -22.21
CA LEU A 210 18.42 -1.83 -21.92
C LEU A 210 19.74 -2.56 -22.29
N GLY A 211 19.82 -3.87 -22.04
CA GLY A 211 20.97 -4.69 -22.45
C GLY A 211 21.14 -4.81 -23.97
N LEU A 212 20.04 -4.95 -24.72
CA LEU A 212 20.07 -5.07 -26.18
C LEU A 212 20.29 -3.73 -26.89
N GLY A 213 19.80 -2.62 -26.34
CA GLY A 213 20.05 -1.27 -26.87
C GLY A 213 21.51 -0.83 -26.75
N GLY A 214 22.21 -1.22 -25.68
CA GLY A 214 23.62 -0.92 -25.46
C GLY A 214 24.59 -1.73 -26.33
N LEU A 215 24.21 -2.95 -26.72
CA LEU A 215 25.05 -3.83 -27.56
C LEU A 215 24.90 -3.57 -29.06
N ALA A 216 23.78 -2.98 -29.51
CA ALA A 216 23.55 -2.70 -30.93
C ALA A 216 24.30 -1.45 -31.46
N ALA A 217 24.69 -0.51 -30.59
CA ALA A 217 25.35 0.74 -31.00
C ALA A 217 26.86 0.59 -31.29
N ARG A 218 27.46 -0.58 -31.05
CA ARG A 218 28.90 -0.81 -31.25
C ARG A 218 29.20 -1.85 -32.32
N ARG A 219 28.66 -1.67 -33.54
CA ARG A 219 29.11 -2.44 -34.70
C ARG A 219 29.42 -1.57 -35.92
N ARG A 220 30.72 -1.51 -36.23
CA ARG A 220 31.41 -1.10 -37.47
C ARG A 220 31.43 0.39 -37.83
N ARG A 221 32.54 1.06 -37.52
CA ARG A 221 33.22 1.94 -38.48
C ARG A 221 34.40 1.16 -39.08
N ASN A 222 34.45 1.13 -40.41
CA ASN A 222 35.54 0.57 -41.22
C ASN A 222 36.84 1.34 -41.00
#